data_AF-A0A2H0SK81-F1
#
_entry.id   AF-A0A2H0SK81-F1
#
_cell.length_a   1.000
_cell.length_b   1.000
_cell.length_c   1.000
_cell.angle_alpha   90.00
_cell.angle_beta   90.00
_cell.angle_gamma   90.00
#
_symmetry.space_group_name_H-M   'P 1'
#
loop_
_entity.id
_entity.type
_entity.pdbx_description
1 polymer ?
#
loop_
_entity_poly.entity_id
_entity_poly.type
_entity_poly.pdbx_seq_one_letter_code
_entity_poly.pdbx_strand_id
1 'polypeptide(L)'
;GLLLLTGLLISAGRSLYRTMELFQRTIIFTGLPLILVLTAWLTTKADWIELGWGLIGRGDGYWFFPEGLALAAFLGAFAFAGAGGNLNLAQSYYIREKGLGMGRYMDKITSIFRGGGQAAHLEGKTFAQTAHNRRRWRQWWRLVNLEHFLVFWLLGFITIVVLAILAKVTVFGQGLEQGLSFLFVEGTVIGQRTTPFLGTLFLLVAALMLFSTQVGVLESASRIISENVLLMFYRPGQRRQVNASLWFYAALWGQISLGIVILLLGFQEPRFLLTLTAVLNAAAMMTAFPLLYWLNTRRLKPEYQPGTFRKLAMATAFGFFVFFLVITLRNFQV
;
A
#
# COMPACT_ATOMS: atom_id res chain seq x y z
N GLY A 1 8.29 14.23 -16.44
CA GLY A 1 8.15 15.24 -15.36
C GLY A 1 8.04 14.60 -13.99
N LEU A 2 6.87 14.03 -13.65
CA LEU A 2 6.58 13.52 -12.29
C LEU A 2 7.55 12.43 -11.79
N LEU A 3 8.01 11.51 -12.64
CA LEU A 3 8.99 10.49 -12.23
C LEU A 3 10.32 11.10 -11.75
N LEU A 4 10.82 12.12 -12.44
CA LEU A 4 12.03 12.83 -12.05
C LEU A 4 11.80 13.61 -10.75
N LEU A 5 10.63 14.25 -10.61
CA LEU A 5 10.23 14.91 -9.38
C LEU A 5 10.23 13.93 -8.19
N THR A 6 9.70 12.72 -8.35
CA THR A 6 9.75 11.66 -7.34
C THR A 6 11.17 11.29 -6.97
N GLY A 7 12.04 11.07 -7.95
CA GLY A 7 13.46 10.77 -7.73
C GLY A 7 14.17 11.87 -6.95
N LEU A 8 13.91 13.13 -7.30
CA LEU A 8 14.46 14.30 -6.61
C LEU A 8 13.90 14.43 -5.19
N LEU A 9 12.59 14.27 -4.97
CA LEU A 9 11.95 14.33 -3.66
C LEU A 9 12.51 13.27 -2.69
N ILE A 10 12.64 12.04 -3.17
CA ILE A 10 13.18 10.90 -2.40
C ILE A 10 14.68 11.10 -2.12
N SER A 11 15.43 11.65 -3.08
CA SER A 11 16.88 11.85 -2.95
C SER A 11 17.24 13.04 -2.07
N ALA A 12 16.53 14.17 -2.18
CA ALA A 12 16.87 15.42 -1.50
C ALA A 12 16.59 15.41 0.02
N GLY A 13 15.80 14.45 0.52
CA GLY A 13 15.45 14.36 1.94
C GLY A 13 16.67 14.08 2.84
N ARG A 14 16.90 14.93 3.86
CA ARG A 14 17.91 14.69 4.92
C ARG A 14 17.70 13.37 5.66
N SER A 15 16.44 12.93 5.76
CA SER A 15 16.02 11.62 6.23
C SER A 15 14.85 11.17 5.37
N LEU A 16 15.10 10.15 4.54
CA LEU A 16 14.12 9.59 3.60
C LEU A 16 12.77 9.33 4.29
N TYR A 17 12.81 8.61 5.41
CA TYR A 17 11.63 8.25 6.17
C TYR A 17 10.85 9.47 6.67
N ARG A 18 11.52 10.49 7.24
CA ARG A 18 10.84 11.71 7.74
C ARG A 18 10.21 12.53 6.61
N THR A 19 10.89 12.62 5.47
CA THR A 19 10.36 13.32 4.29
C THR A 19 9.10 12.63 3.79
N MET A 20 9.12 11.31 3.66
CA MET A 20 7.95 10.52 3.25
C MET A 20 6.81 10.62 4.24
N GLU A 21 7.10 10.48 5.55
CA GLU A 21 6.08 10.58 6.60
C GLU A 21 5.39 11.94 6.56
N LEU A 22 6.15 13.04 6.48
CA LEU A 22 5.56 14.38 6.41
C LEU A 22 4.71 14.57 5.15
N PHE A 23 5.23 14.13 3.99
CA PHE A 23 4.54 14.26 2.71
C PHE A 23 3.20 13.50 2.69
N GLN A 24 3.23 12.21 3.03
CA GLN A 24 2.03 11.37 3.08
C GLN A 24 1.04 11.86 4.13
N ARG A 25 1.54 12.23 5.32
CA ARG A 25 0.70 12.75 6.40
C ARG A 25 -0.03 14.01 5.95
N THR A 26 0.68 14.99 5.38
CA THR A 26 0.05 16.23 4.90
C THR A 26 -1.06 15.91 3.90
N ILE A 27 -0.81 15.05 2.91
CA ILE A 27 -1.80 14.71 1.88
C ILE A 27 -3.03 14.04 2.49
N ILE A 28 -2.87 13.11 3.43
CA ILE A 28 -4.00 12.45 4.10
C ILE A 28 -4.79 13.47 4.93
N PHE A 29 -4.10 14.29 5.74
CA PHE A 29 -4.75 15.26 6.63
C PHE A 29 -5.41 16.43 5.88
N THR A 30 -5.01 16.72 4.63
CA THR A 30 -5.69 17.73 3.81
C THR A 30 -6.74 17.11 2.90
N GLY A 31 -6.45 15.97 2.27
CA GLY A 31 -7.29 15.36 1.25
C GLY A 31 -8.53 14.67 1.82
N LEU A 32 -8.37 13.90 2.91
CA LEU A 32 -9.49 13.15 3.48
C LEU A 32 -10.58 14.08 4.05
N PRO A 33 -10.27 15.14 4.82
CA PRO A 33 -11.30 16.08 5.26
C PRO A 33 -12.02 16.77 4.11
N LEU A 34 -11.31 17.15 3.04
CA LEU A 34 -11.95 17.72 1.85
C LEU A 34 -12.96 16.76 1.25
N ILE A 35 -12.55 15.50 1.02
CA ILE A 35 -13.42 14.46 0.45
C ILE A 35 -14.63 14.21 1.36
N LEU A 36 -14.43 14.15 2.68
CA LEU A 36 -15.51 14.00 3.66
C LEU A 36 -16.51 15.16 3.59
N VAL A 37 -16.03 16.40 3.52
CA VAL A 37 -16.89 17.58 3.42
C VAL A 37 -17.67 17.59 2.10
N LEU A 38 -17.00 17.33 0.97
CA LEU A 38 -17.66 17.24 -0.33
C LEU A 38 -18.73 16.15 -0.34
N THR A 39 -18.42 14.99 0.22
CA THR A 39 -19.35 13.86 0.32
C THR A 39 -20.54 14.21 1.19
N ALA A 40 -20.32 14.78 2.38
CA ALA A 40 -21.39 15.18 3.28
C ALA A 40 -22.31 16.25 2.65
N TRP A 41 -21.75 17.12 1.81
CA TRP A 41 -22.52 18.16 1.12
C TRP A 41 -23.32 17.61 -0.08
N LEU A 42 -22.76 16.68 -0.84
CA LEU A 42 -23.37 16.16 -2.06
C LEU A 42 -24.35 15.01 -1.83
N THR A 43 -24.25 14.33 -0.69
CA THR A 43 -25.09 13.16 -0.37
C THR A 43 -26.36 13.54 0.37
N THR A 44 -27.40 12.73 0.20
CA THR A 44 -28.68 12.84 0.91
C THR A 44 -28.83 11.72 1.94
N LYS A 45 -29.82 11.84 2.84
CA LYS A 45 -30.13 10.76 3.81
C LYS A 45 -30.43 9.42 3.14
N ALA A 46 -31.06 9.43 1.97
CA ALA A 46 -31.36 8.22 1.21
C ALA A 46 -30.08 7.49 0.78
N ASP A 47 -29.07 8.25 0.32
CA ASP A 47 -27.77 7.68 -0.10
C ASP A 47 -27.06 6.95 1.05
N TRP A 48 -27.13 7.49 2.26
CA TRP A 48 -26.56 6.86 3.46
C TRP A 48 -27.30 5.59 3.88
N ILE A 49 -28.63 5.55 3.71
CA ILE A 49 -29.44 4.35 3.96
C ILE A 49 -29.07 3.25 2.95
N GLU A 50 -28.97 3.60 1.67
CA GLU A 50 -28.56 2.66 0.62
C GLU A 50 -27.13 2.17 0.82
N LEU A 51 -26.21 3.03 1.24
CA LEU A 51 -24.86 2.63 1.64
C LEU A 51 -24.92 1.60 2.78
N GLY A 52 -25.75 1.83 3.80
CA GLY A 52 -25.95 0.89 4.90
C GLY A 52 -26.41 -0.49 4.44
N TRP A 53 -27.34 -0.54 3.47
CA TRP A 53 -27.74 -1.77 2.81
C TRP A 53 -26.61 -2.40 1.98
N GLY A 54 -25.85 -1.59 1.26
CA GLY A 54 -24.69 -2.03 0.47
C GLY A 54 -23.60 -2.67 1.33
N LEU A 55 -23.37 -2.17 2.55
CA LEU A 55 -22.37 -2.73 3.49
C LEU A 55 -22.70 -4.16 3.93
N ILE A 56 -23.98 -4.54 3.95
CA ILE A 56 -24.40 -5.92 4.22
C ILE A 56 -24.60 -6.73 2.93
N GLY A 57 -24.21 -6.18 1.78
CA GLY A 57 -24.30 -6.83 0.47
C GLY A 57 -25.67 -6.73 -0.19
N ARG A 58 -26.57 -5.85 0.24
CA ARG A 58 -27.88 -5.66 -0.42
C ARG A 58 -27.83 -4.46 -1.35
N GLY A 59 -27.91 -4.71 -2.66
CA GLY A 59 -28.05 -3.69 -3.69
C GLY A 59 -29.48 -3.57 -4.21
N ASP A 60 -29.64 -2.79 -5.29
CA ASP A 60 -30.93 -2.65 -5.97
C ASP A 60 -31.24 -3.90 -6.80
N GLY A 61 -32.07 -4.79 -6.24
CA GLY A 61 -32.48 -6.03 -6.91
C GLY A 61 -31.49 -7.19 -6.84
N TYR A 62 -30.38 -7.09 -6.11
CA TYR A 62 -29.38 -8.17 -5.99
C TYR A 62 -28.76 -8.30 -4.59
N TRP A 63 -28.18 -9.46 -4.34
CA TRP A 63 -27.35 -9.75 -3.15
C TRP A 63 -25.90 -10.02 -3.56
N PHE A 64 -24.97 -9.38 -2.86
CA PHE A 64 -23.52 -9.38 -3.03
C PHE A 64 -23.01 -8.84 -4.37
N PHE A 65 -23.40 -9.43 -5.49
CA PHE A 65 -22.91 -9.10 -6.81
C PHE A 65 -24.07 -8.79 -7.76
N PRO A 66 -24.06 -7.63 -8.45
CA PRO A 66 -25.04 -7.35 -9.50
C PRO A 66 -24.80 -8.24 -10.73
N GLU A 67 -25.86 -8.50 -11.49
CA GLU A 67 -25.74 -9.12 -12.79
C GLU A 67 -24.87 -8.26 -13.73
N GLY A 68 -24.02 -8.90 -14.53
CA GLY A 68 -23.12 -8.21 -15.45
C GLY A 68 -21.85 -7.63 -14.81
N LEU A 69 -21.62 -7.82 -13.50
CA LEU A 69 -20.35 -7.43 -12.88
C LEU A 69 -19.19 -8.20 -13.54
N ALA A 70 -18.20 -7.46 -14.03
CA ALA A 70 -16.92 -8.04 -14.46
C ALA A 70 -16.14 -8.55 -13.23
N LEU A 71 -16.48 -9.76 -12.77
CA LEU A 71 -15.99 -10.33 -11.52
C LEU A 71 -14.45 -10.35 -11.45
N ALA A 72 -13.77 -10.61 -12.56
CA ALA A 72 -12.31 -10.58 -12.62
C ALA A 72 -11.74 -9.17 -12.36
N ALA A 73 -12.33 -8.12 -12.95
CA ALA A 73 -11.91 -6.74 -12.73
C ALA A 73 -12.20 -6.29 -11.30
N PHE A 74 -13.36 -6.67 -10.75
CA PHE A 74 -13.71 -6.42 -9.36
C PHE A 74 -12.75 -7.08 -8.38
N LEU A 75 -12.46 -8.38 -8.56
CA LEU A 75 -11.51 -9.10 -7.73
C LEU A 75 -10.08 -8.57 -7.88
N GLY A 76 -9.69 -8.12 -9.08
CA GLY A 76 -8.44 -7.41 -9.31
C GLY A 76 -8.35 -6.11 -8.52
N ALA A 77 -9.38 -5.27 -8.61
CA ALA A 77 -9.48 -4.05 -7.82
C ALA A 77 -9.45 -4.35 -6.31
N PHE A 78 -10.14 -5.39 -5.85
CA PHE A 78 -10.12 -5.85 -4.47
C PHE A 78 -8.73 -6.33 -4.01
N ALA A 79 -8.01 -7.07 -4.86
CA ALA A 79 -6.64 -7.53 -4.55
C ALA A 79 -5.64 -6.36 -4.46
N PHE A 80 -5.90 -5.26 -5.18
CA PHE A 80 -5.17 -3.99 -5.05
C PHE A 80 -5.75 -3.05 -3.98
N ALA A 81 -6.92 -3.34 -3.41
CA ALA A 81 -7.54 -2.52 -2.39
C ALA A 81 -6.83 -2.76 -1.04
N GLY A 82 -6.19 -1.70 -0.54
CA GLY A 82 -5.22 -1.79 0.55
C GLY A 82 -3.81 -1.99 0.01
N ALA A 83 -2.77 -1.74 0.81
CA ALA A 83 -1.36 -1.95 0.43
C ALA A 83 -1.00 -3.45 0.27
N GLY A 84 -1.85 -4.21 -0.42
CA GLY A 84 -1.69 -5.62 -0.74
C GLY A 84 -0.50 -5.87 -1.65
N GLY A 85 -0.08 -7.12 -1.74
CA GLY A 85 1.11 -7.47 -2.50
C GLY A 85 2.39 -7.13 -1.75
N ASN A 86 3.47 -6.93 -2.52
CA ASN A 86 4.83 -6.84 -1.99
C ASN A 86 5.03 -5.69 -0.97
N LEU A 87 4.18 -4.66 -1.01
CA LEU A 87 4.25 -3.50 -0.11
C LEU A 87 4.02 -3.86 1.36
N ASN A 88 3.28 -4.94 1.65
CA ASN A 88 3.15 -5.44 3.01
C ASN A 88 4.49 -5.87 3.62
N LEU A 89 5.43 -6.37 2.80
CA LEU A 89 6.76 -6.75 3.26
C LEU A 89 7.60 -5.52 3.65
N ALA A 90 7.32 -4.36 3.04
CA ALA A 90 8.02 -3.13 3.34
C ALA A 90 7.71 -2.56 4.73
N GLN A 91 6.61 -2.98 5.37
CA GLN A 91 6.24 -2.54 6.72
C GLN A 91 7.33 -2.83 7.76
N SER A 92 8.03 -3.95 7.61
CA SER A 92 9.15 -4.31 8.48
C SER A 92 10.30 -3.29 8.42
N TYR A 93 10.51 -2.66 7.27
CA TYR A 93 11.50 -1.60 7.09
C TYR A 93 11.09 -0.31 7.80
N TYR A 94 9.81 0.06 7.77
CA TYR A 94 9.34 1.25 8.50
C TYR A 94 9.44 1.08 10.01
N ILE A 95 9.16 -0.11 10.53
CA ILE A 95 9.39 -0.46 11.94
C ILE A 95 10.89 -0.32 12.29
N ARG A 96 11.78 -0.80 11.41
CA ARG A 96 13.24 -0.65 11.54
C ARG A 96 13.66 0.83 11.56
N GLU A 97 13.24 1.61 10.58
CA GLU A 97 13.60 3.03 10.43
C GLU A 97 13.11 3.90 11.60
N LYS A 98 11.87 3.67 12.04
CA LYS A 98 11.29 4.35 13.20
C LYS A 98 11.97 3.94 14.52
N GLY A 99 12.69 2.81 14.51
CA GLY A 99 13.38 2.28 15.69
C GLY A 99 12.40 1.69 16.71
N LEU A 100 11.28 1.14 16.24
CA LEU A 100 10.28 0.52 17.12
C LEU A 100 10.72 -0.89 17.52
N GLY A 101 10.51 -1.23 18.80
CA GLY A 101 10.86 -2.55 19.33
C GLY A 101 12.33 -2.89 19.10
N MET A 102 12.60 -4.05 18.48
CA MET A 102 13.95 -4.48 18.15
C MET A 102 14.58 -3.70 16.98
N GLY A 103 13.78 -2.93 16.22
CA GLY A 103 14.28 -2.02 15.18
C GLY A 103 15.21 -0.93 15.71
N ARG A 104 15.14 -0.60 17.02
CA ARG A 104 16.07 0.34 17.67
C ARG A 104 17.55 -0.08 17.56
N TYR A 105 17.81 -1.38 17.46
CA TYR A 105 19.16 -1.93 17.46
C TYR A 105 19.68 -2.28 16.05
N MET A 106 18.94 -1.90 15.02
CA MET A 106 19.28 -2.11 13.63
C MET A 106 19.84 -0.83 13.02
N ASP A 107 20.72 -0.97 12.04
CA ASP A 107 21.21 0.14 11.24
C ASP A 107 20.11 0.68 10.31
N LYS A 108 20.12 1.99 10.07
CA LYS A 108 19.11 2.72 9.29
C LYS A 108 19.64 3.09 7.91
N ILE A 109 18.77 3.19 6.91
CA ILE A 109 19.18 3.65 5.57
C ILE A 109 19.33 5.17 5.61
N THR A 110 20.54 5.67 5.37
CA THR A 110 20.86 7.09 5.32
C THR A 110 20.78 7.64 3.89
N SER A 111 20.53 8.94 3.75
CA SER A 111 20.52 9.62 2.44
C SER A 111 21.90 9.63 1.79
N ILE A 112 21.95 9.54 0.45
CA ILE A 112 23.20 9.57 -0.35
C ILE A 112 24.00 10.85 -0.15
N PHE A 113 23.30 11.97 0.09
CA PHE A 113 23.93 13.28 0.27
C PHE A 113 24.54 13.48 1.66
N ARG A 114 24.30 12.55 2.60
CA ARG A 114 24.76 12.75 3.99
C ARG A 114 26.22 12.37 4.23
N GLY A 115 26.92 11.77 3.26
CA GLY A 115 28.35 11.45 3.39
C GLY A 115 28.65 10.51 4.56
N GLY A 116 28.87 9.22 4.27
CA GLY A 116 29.16 8.22 5.30
C GLY A 116 28.30 6.99 5.11
N GLY A 117 28.76 6.08 4.24
CA GLY A 117 28.17 4.75 4.12
C GLY A 117 28.36 4.02 5.45
N GLN A 118 27.30 3.94 6.25
CA GLN A 118 27.33 3.12 7.46
C GLN A 118 27.19 1.67 7.03
N ALA A 119 28.11 0.84 7.52
CA ALA A 119 28.03 -0.60 7.41
C ALA A 119 26.72 -1.07 8.03
N ALA A 120 25.80 -1.62 7.23
CA ALA A 120 24.55 -2.15 7.76
C ALA A 120 24.74 -3.62 8.19
N HIS A 121 24.43 -3.92 9.44
CA HIS A 121 24.24 -5.28 9.91
C HIS A 121 22.86 -5.79 9.49
N LEU A 122 22.83 -6.85 8.68
CA LEU A 122 21.59 -7.49 8.23
C LEU A 122 20.95 -8.39 9.30
N GLU A 123 21.68 -8.72 10.36
CA GLU A 123 21.19 -9.57 11.45
C GLU A 123 20.46 -8.77 12.53
N GLY A 124 19.25 -9.23 12.87
CA GLY A 124 18.47 -8.71 13.97
C GLY A 124 19.03 -9.11 15.35
N LYS A 125 18.68 -8.34 16.38
CA LYS A 125 18.96 -8.69 17.77
C LYS A 125 17.74 -9.35 18.42
N THR A 126 18.00 -10.28 19.34
CA THR A 126 16.98 -10.85 20.23
C THR A 126 17.10 -10.25 21.64
N PHE A 127 16.15 -10.55 22.51
CA PHE A 127 16.13 -10.05 23.90
C PHE A 127 16.01 -11.18 24.92
N ALA A 128 16.58 -10.96 26.10
CA ALA A 128 16.56 -11.90 27.22
C ALA A 128 15.12 -12.17 27.70
N GLN A 129 14.84 -13.41 28.10
CA GLN A 129 13.50 -13.89 28.46
C GLN A 129 13.11 -13.56 29.90
N THR A 130 13.18 -12.27 30.27
CA THR A 130 12.79 -11.80 31.60
C THR A 130 11.30 -11.46 31.64
N ALA A 131 10.67 -11.55 32.81
CA ALA A 131 9.27 -11.14 32.99
C ALA A 131 9.02 -9.68 32.58
N HIS A 132 10.00 -8.81 32.86
CA HIS A 132 9.98 -7.41 32.44
C HIS A 132 9.92 -7.25 30.92
N ASN A 133 10.81 -7.93 30.18
CA ASN A 133 10.85 -7.84 28.71
C ASN A 133 9.56 -8.40 28.08
N ARG A 134 8.99 -9.47 28.65
CA ARG A 134 7.70 -10.03 28.22
C ARG A 134 6.54 -9.05 28.39
N ARG A 135 6.52 -8.29 29.48
CA ARG A 135 5.51 -7.25 29.68
C ARG A 135 5.65 -6.15 28.63
N ARG A 136 6.87 -5.68 28.35
CA ARG A 136 7.13 -4.67 27.32
C ARG A 136 6.76 -5.14 25.92
N TRP A 137 7.07 -6.40 25.57
CA TRP A 137 6.64 -7.00 24.31
C TRP A 137 5.13 -6.97 24.15
N ARG A 138 4.37 -7.42 25.16
CA ARG A 138 2.90 -7.42 25.11
C ARG A 138 2.32 -6.01 24.98
N GLN A 139 2.90 -5.02 25.67
CA GLN A 139 2.49 -3.62 25.55
C GLN A 139 2.74 -3.08 24.14
N TRP A 140 3.94 -3.30 23.60
CA TRP A 140 4.28 -2.92 22.24
C TRP A 140 3.36 -3.59 21.22
N TRP A 141 3.10 -4.88 21.35
CA TRP A 141 2.20 -5.60 20.45
C TRP A 141 0.78 -5.06 20.49
N ARG A 142 0.23 -4.74 21.67
CA ARG A 142 -1.09 -4.12 21.80
C ARG A 142 -1.15 -2.76 21.09
N LEU A 143 -0.13 -1.93 21.29
CA LEU A 143 -0.03 -0.62 20.65
C LEU A 143 0.01 -0.76 19.12
N VAL A 144 0.85 -1.64 18.60
CA VAL A 144 0.97 -1.87 17.15
C VAL A 144 -0.35 -2.34 16.54
N ASN A 145 -1.06 -3.26 17.20
CA ASN A 145 -2.38 -3.72 16.72
C ASN A 145 -3.40 -2.58 16.73
N LEU A 146 -3.40 -1.74 17.78
CA LEU A 146 -4.32 -0.60 17.87
C LEU A 146 -4.03 0.43 16.78
N GLU A 147 -2.76 0.80 16.58
CA GLU A 147 -2.37 1.74 15.53
C GLU A 147 -2.73 1.22 14.14
N HIS A 148 -2.44 -0.06 13.83
CA HIS A 148 -2.81 -0.64 12.54
C HIS A 148 -4.33 -0.72 12.37
N PHE A 149 -5.07 -1.07 13.42
CA PHE A 149 -6.52 -1.09 13.35
C PHE A 149 -7.10 0.30 13.08
N LEU A 150 -6.64 1.34 13.79
CA LEU A 150 -7.16 2.69 13.64
C LEU A 150 -6.71 3.36 12.34
N VAL A 151 -5.42 3.31 12.03
CA VAL A 151 -4.82 4.09 10.94
C VAL A 151 -4.92 3.35 9.61
N PHE A 152 -4.72 2.03 9.59
CA PHE A 152 -4.76 1.28 8.34
C PHE A 152 -6.17 0.76 8.04
N TRP A 153 -6.76 0.00 8.97
CA TRP A 153 -8.05 -0.63 8.72
C TRP A 153 -9.22 0.36 8.78
N LEU A 154 -9.39 1.09 9.88
CA LEU A 154 -10.56 1.97 10.08
C LEU A 154 -10.52 3.18 9.15
N LEU A 155 -9.39 3.90 9.08
CA LEU A 155 -9.27 5.05 8.20
C LEU A 155 -9.38 4.65 6.72
N GLY A 156 -8.76 3.53 6.34
CA GLY A 156 -8.87 2.96 5.00
C GLY A 156 -10.32 2.60 4.65
N PHE A 157 -11.01 1.92 5.57
CA PHE A 157 -12.43 1.57 5.43
C PHE A 157 -13.30 2.82 5.26
N ILE A 158 -13.16 3.83 6.13
CA ILE A 158 -13.91 5.09 6.03
C ILE A 158 -13.64 5.76 4.68
N THR A 159 -12.38 5.83 4.25
CA THR A 159 -12.02 6.46 2.98
C THR A 159 -12.65 5.74 1.79
N ILE A 160 -12.62 4.40 1.76
CA ILE A 160 -13.25 3.60 0.70
C ILE A 160 -14.76 3.82 0.69
N VAL A 161 -15.40 3.80 1.86
CA VAL A 161 -16.86 3.99 2.00
C VAL A 161 -17.28 5.38 1.51
N VAL A 162 -16.56 6.41 1.91
CA VAL A 162 -16.82 7.81 1.53
C VAL A 162 -16.61 8.03 0.04
N LEU A 163 -15.54 7.48 -0.53
CA LEU A 163 -15.31 7.55 -1.97
C LEU A 163 -16.36 6.75 -2.76
N ALA A 164 -16.81 5.60 -2.25
CA ALA A 164 -17.82 4.79 -2.92
C ALA A 164 -19.18 5.50 -3.00
N ILE A 165 -19.64 6.12 -1.90
CA ILE A 165 -20.90 6.88 -1.91
C ILE A 165 -20.77 8.18 -2.73
N LEU A 166 -19.61 8.85 -2.69
CA LEU A 166 -19.35 10.02 -3.53
C LEU A 166 -19.44 9.65 -5.01
N ALA A 167 -18.70 8.62 -5.45
CA ALA A 167 -18.70 8.13 -6.82
C ALA A 167 -20.10 7.69 -7.28
N LYS A 168 -20.89 7.09 -6.37
CA LYS A 168 -22.28 6.73 -6.66
C LYS A 168 -23.12 7.99 -6.96
N VAL A 169 -23.12 8.97 -6.07
CA VAL A 169 -23.95 10.19 -6.21
C VAL A 169 -23.53 11.06 -7.40
N THR A 170 -22.26 11.01 -7.78
CA THR A 170 -21.70 11.84 -8.85
C THR A 170 -21.76 11.15 -10.21
N VAL A 171 -21.46 9.85 -10.31
CA VAL A 171 -21.18 9.19 -11.59
C VAL A 171 -22.08 7.98 -11.90
N PHE A 172 -22.78 7.41 -10.91
CA PHE A 172 -23.63 6.25 -11.15
C PHE A 172 -24.69 6.54 -12.23
N GLY A 173 -24.86 5.61 -13.17
CA GLY A 173 -25.80 5.74 -14.29
C GLY A 173 -25.29 6.56 -15.49
N GLN A 174 -24.10 7.16 -15.44
CA GLN A 174 -23.61 8.06 -16.52
C GLN A 174 -22.88 7.35 -17.69
N GLY A 175 -23.02 6.04 -17.86
CA GLY A 175 -22.51 5.34 -19.05
C GLY A 175 -21.03 5.61 -19.36
N LEU A 176 -20.17 5.48 -18.35
CA LEU A 176 -18.76 5.87 -18.45
C LEU A 176 -17.94 4.97 -19.36
N GLU A 177 -16.97 5.59 -20.04
CA GLU A 177 -15.83 4.89 -20.61
C GLU A 177 -14.92 4.30 -19.51
N GLN A 178 -14.15 3.27 -19.84
CA GLN A 178 -13.18 2.67 -18.92
C GLN A 178 -12.02 3.62 -18.62
N GLY A 179 -11.36 3.47 -17.46
CA GLY A 179 -10.12 4.18 -17.14
C GLY A 179 -10.34 5.38 -16.22
N LEU A 180 -9.56 6.45 -16.41
CA LEU A 180 -9.56 7.64 -15.52
C LEU A 180 -10.67 8.65 -15.84
N SER A 181 -11.47 8.42 -16.89
CA SER A 181 -12.60 9.26 -17.31
C SER A 181 -13.59 9.55 -16.18
N PHE A 182 -13.86 8.55 -15.32
CA PHE A 182 -14.79 8.69 -14.19
C PHE A 182 -14.40 9.84 -13.27
N LEU A 183 -13.10 10.04 -13.05
CA LEU A 183 -12.60 11.04 -12.12
C LEU A 183 -12.84 12.46 -12.66
N PHE A 184 -12.68 12.66 -13.97
CA PHE A 184 -12.97 13.93 -14.64
C PHE A 184 -14.46 14.25 -14.66
N VAL A 185 -15.30 13.24 -14.92
CA VAL A 185 -16.76 13.37 -14.85
C VAL A 185 -17.19 13.72 -13.42
N GLU A 186 -16.65 13.03 -12.43
CA GLU A 186 -16.89 13.30 -11.01
C GLU A 186 -16.52 14.74 -10.64
N GLY A 187 -15.32 15.20 -11.02
CA GLY A 187 -14.90 16.59 -10.83
C GLY A 187 -15.83 17.61 -11.51
N THR A 188 -16.32 17.29 -12.70
CA THR A 188 -17.28 18.14 -13.44
C THR A 188 -18.62 18.22 -12.72
N VAL A 189 -19.17 17.08 -12.27
CA VAL A 189 -20.44 17.02 -11.55
C VAL A 189 -20.33 17.73 -10.19
N ILE A 190 -19.23 17.55 -9.46
CA ILE A 190 -18.94 18.30 -8.24
C ILE A 190 -18.94 19.80 -8.55
N GLY A 191 -18.28 20.21 -9.64
CA GLY A 191 -18.21 21.61 -10.07
C GLY A 191 -19.58 22.21 -10.38
N GLN A 192 -20.45 21.46 -11.06
CA GLN A 192 -21.80 21.88 -11.42
C GLN A 192 -22.75 21.95 -10.23
N ARG A 193 -22.66 21.00 -9.28
CA ARG A 193 -23.52 20.93 -8.09
C ARG A 193 -23.05 21.83 -6.94
N THR A 194 -21.80 22.28 -6.97
CA THR A 194 -21.23 23.17 -5.95
C THR A 194 -20.66 24.44 -6.59
N THR A 195 -19.36 24.48 -6.88
CA THR A 195 -18.67 25.55 -7.62
C THR A 195 -17.59 24.95 -8.51
N PRO A 196 -17.29 25.53 -9.69
CA PRO A 196 -16.23 25.03 -10.58
C PRO A 196 -14.86 24.91 -9.91
N PHE A 197 -14.58 25.78 -8.94
CA PHE A 197 -13.36 25.73 -8.13
C PHE A 197 -13.24 24.42 -7.35
N LEU A 198 -14.32 23.96 -6.70
CA LEU A 198 -14.29 22.73 -5.90
C LEU A 198 -14.14 21.47 -6.77
N GLY A 199 -14.71 21.47 -7.97
CA GLY A 199 -14.46 20.40 -8.95
C GLY A 199 -12.98 20.30 -9.33
N THR A 200 -12.34 21.45 -9.59
CA THR A 200 -10.90 21.52 -9.91
C THR A 200 -10.05 21.12 -8.71
N LEU A 201 -10.41 21.58 -7.50
CA LEU A 201 -9.71 21.24 -6.26
C LEU A 201 -9.80 19.74 -5.97
N PHE A 202 -10.95 19.11 -6.20
CA PHE A 202 -11.12 17.66 -6.09
C PHE A 202 -10.14 16.92 -7.01
N LEU A 203 -10.06 17.31 -8.29
CA LEU A 203 -9.12 16.71 -9.24
C LEU A 203 -7.66 16.89 -8.81
N LEU A 204 -7.30 18.07 -8.31
CA LEU A 204 -5.96 18.35 -7.78
C LEU A 204 -5.63 17.41 -6.61
N VAL A 205 -6.55 17.28 -5.65
CA VAL A 205 -6.36 16.40 -4.48
C VAL A 205 -6.28 14.94 -4.89
N ALA A 206 -7.13 14.48 -5.80
CA ALA A 206 -7.08 13.12 -6.34
C ALA A 206 -5.73 12.85 -7.03
N ALA A 207 -5.25 13.79 -7.86
CA ALA A 207 -3.94 13.68 -8.50
C ALA A 207 -2.80 13.63 -7.48
N LEU A 208 -2.84 14.45 -6.43
CA LEU A 208 -1.84 14.45 -5.35
C LEU A 208 -1.86 13.14 -4.55
N MET A 209 -3.04 12.60 -4.25
CA MET A 209 -3.18 11.31 -3.55
C MET A 209 -2.64 10.16 -4.40
N LEU A 210 -2.98 10.10 -5.70
CA LEU A 210 -2.44 9.11 -6.63
C LEU A 210 -0.92 9.24 -6.76
N PHE A 211 -0.40 10.46 -6.91
CA PHE A 211 1.02 10.73 -6.96
C PHE A 211 1.73 10.28 -5.68
N SER A 212 1.16 10.56 -4.50
CA SER A 212 1.69 10.13 -3.20
C SER A 212 1.80 8.61 -3.10
N THR A 213 0.78 7.89 -3.56
CA THR A 213 0.82 6.43 -3.61
C THR A 213 1.99 5.94 -4.46
N GLN A 214 2.20 6.52 -5.65
CA GLN A 214 3.31 6.12 -6.53
C GLN A 214 4.68 6.42 -5.92
N VAL A 215 4.84 7.56 -5.23
CA VAL A 215 6.07 7.89 -4.48
C VAL A 215 6.33 6.83 -3.41
N GLY A 216 5.32 6.45 -2.63
CA GLY A 216 5.43 5.40 -1.60
C GLY A 216 5.75 4.03 -2.17
N VAL A 217 5.16 3.66 -3.30
CA VAL A 217 5.41 2.39 -4.00
C VAL A 217 6.86 2.31 -4.47
N LEU A 218 7.37 3.35 -5.14
CA LEU A 218 8.76 3.40 -5.60
C LEU A 218 9.73 3.29 -4.42
N GLU A 219 9.48 4.03 -3.35
CA GLU A 219 10.29 3.99 -2.14
C GLU A 219 10.30 2.59 -1.49
N SER A 220 9.13 1.99 -1.30
CA SER A 220 8.99 0.63 -0.74
C SER A 220 9.68 -0.41 -1.61
N ALA A 221 9.46 -0.37 -2.93
CA ALA A 221 10.06 -1.30 -3.87
C ALA A 221 11.58 -1.17 -3.89
N SER A 222 12.12 0.06 -3.87
CA SER A 222 13.56 0.29 -3.78
C SER A 222 14.16 -0.30 -2.51
N ARG A 223 13.48 -0.22 -1.36
CA ARG A 223 13.93 -0.90 -0.13
C ARG A 223 13.98 -2.40 -0.30
N ILE A 224 12.90 -3.01 -0.78
CA ILE A 224 12.80 -4.45 -1.00
C ILE A 224 13.90 -4.94 -1.94
N ILE A 225 14.06 -4.27 -3.10
CA ILE A 225 15.07 -4.63 -4.10
C ILE A 225 16.47 -4.51 -3.51
N SER A 226 16.79 -3.37 -2.88
CA SER A 226 18.11 -3.15 -2.31
C SER A 226 18.47 -4.20 -1.25
N GLU A 227 17.53 -4.55 -0.37
CA GLU A 227 17.78 -5.53 0.69
C GLU A 227 17.89 -6.95 0.15
N ASN A 228 17.09 -7.32 -0.85
CA ASN A 228 17.24 -8.60 -1.54
C ASN A 228 18.62 -8.71 -2.21
N VAL A 229 19.10 -7.63 -2.84
CA VAL A 229 20.46 -7.58 -3.41
C VAL A 229 21.51 -7.76 -2.33
N LEU A 230 21.38 -7.07 -1.19
CA LEU A 230 22.29 -7.23 -0.05
C LEU A 230 22.30 -8.68 0.48
N LEU A 231 21.13 -9.32 0.57
CA LEU A 231 20.98 -10.69 1.04
C LEU A 231 21.59 -11.73 0.09
N MET A 232 21.55 -11.51 -1.24
CA MET A 232 22.20 -12.40 -2.21
C MET A 232 23.72 -12.48 -2.01
N PHE A 233 24.33 -11.39 -1.55
CA PHE A 233 25.76 -11.31 -1.26
C PHE A 233 26.09 -11.56 0.22
N TYR A 234 25.08 -11.83 1.06
CA TYR A 234 25.28 -12.09 2.48
C TYR A 234 25.90 -13.47 2.71
N ARG A 235 26.98 -13.52 3.51
CA ARG A 235 27.59 -14.76 3.99
C ARG A 235 27.63 -14.75 5.52
N PRO A 236 27.12 -15.81 6.20
CA PRO A 236 27.18 -15.91 7.65
C PRO A 236 28.61 -15.72 8.17
N GLY A 237 28.79 -14.81 9.13
CA GLY A 237 30.10 -14.51 9.74
C GLY A 237 30.95 -13.47 9.01
N GLN A 238 30.59 -13.03 7.79
CA GLN A 238 31.25 -11.89 7.14
C GLN A 238 30.60 -10.58 7.59
N ARG A 239 31.32 -9.80 8.41
CA ARG A 239 31.00 -8.39 8.70
C ARG A 239 31.40 -7.50 7.52
N ARG A 240 30.81 -7.75 6.34
CA ARG A 240 31.08 -6.89 5.19
C ARG A 240 30.28 -5.60 5.34
N GLN A 241 30.97 -4.47 5.34
CA GLN A 241 30.36 -3.16 5.33
C GLN A 241 29.76 -2.93 3.94
N VAL A 242 28.49 -3.28 3.74
CA VAL A 242 27.82 -3.05 2.46
C VAL A 242 27.06 -1.73 2.53
N ASN A 243 27.24 -0.90 1.50
CA ASN A 243 26.59 0.41 1.42
C ASN A 243 25.12 0.24 1.01
N ALA A 244 24.25 0.07 2.00
CA ALA A 244 22.81 -0.11 1.79
C ALA A 244 22.17 1.08 1.05
N SER A 245 22.66 2.30 1.29
CA SER A 245 22.19 3.51 0.62
C SER A 245 22.46 3.48 -0.87
N LEU A 246 23.65 3.03 -1.31
CA LEU A 246 23.97 2.94 -2.73
C LEU A 246 23.01 2.02 -3.48
N TRP A 247 22.73 0.83 -2.93
CA TRP A 247 21.81 -0.11 -3.55
C TRP A 247 20.36 0.37 -3.54
N PHE A 248 19.95 1.11 -2.50
CA PHE A 248 18.64 1.75 -2.47
C PHE A 248 18.49 2.77 -3.61
N TYR A 249 19.45 3.68 -3.79
CA TYR A 249 19.36 4.70 -4.84
C TYR A 249 19.57 4.14 -6.24
N ALA A 250 20.40 3.09 -6.39
CA ALA A 250 20.52 2.36 -7.64
C ALA A 250 19.20 1.70 -8.03
N ALA A 251 18.48 1.06 -7.08
CA ALA A 251 17.16 0.52 -7.32
C ALA A 251 16.16 1.62 -7.69
N LEU A 252 16.13 2.72 -6.94
CA LEU A 252 15.23 3.85 -7.18
C LEU A 252 15.40 4.46 -8.57
N TRP A 253 16.61 4.89 -8.89
CA TRP A 253 16.88 5.53 -10.18
C TRP A 253 16.77 4.52 -11.33
N GLY A 254 17.12 3.25 -11.11
CA GLY A 254 16.86 2.18 -12.08
C GLY A 254 15.38 2.03 -12.42
N GLN A 255 14.50 2.01 -11.41
CA GLN A 255 13.04 1.96 -11.60
C GLN A 255 12.51 3.21 -12.31
N ILE A 256 13.00 4.41 -11.95
CA ILE A 256 12.63 5.68 -12.58
C ILE A 256 13.06 5.69 -14.06
N SER A 257 14.31 5.33 -14.34
CA SER A 257 14.84 5.27 -15.70
C SER A 257 14.06 4.28 -16.57
N LEU A 258 13.76 3.09 -16.04
CA LEU A 258 12.91 2.11 -16.73
C LEU A 258 11.52 2.69 -17.03
N GLY A 259 10.89 3.35 -16.06
CA GLY A 259 9.60 4.02 -16.24
C GLY A 259 9.64 5.11 -17.32
N ILE A 260 10.71 5.91 -17.35
CA ILE A 260 10.91 6.94 -18.39
C ILE A 260 11.03 6.28 -19.77
N VAL A 261 11.83 5.22 -19.90
CA VAL A 261 12.00 4.49 -21.17
C VAL A 261 10.67 3.92 -21.66
N ILE A 262 9.90 3.26 -20.79
CA ILE A 262 8.59 2.69 -21.15
C ILE A 262 7.62 3.78 -21.65
N LEU A 263 7.59 4.95 -21.00
CA LEU A 263 6.75 6.06 -21.43
C LEU A 263 7.21 6.68 -22.76
N LEU A 264 8.52 6.79 -22.98
CA LEU A 264 9.08 7.28 -24.25
C LEU A 264 8.81 6.33 -25.42
N LEU A 265 8.65 5.03 -25.15
CA LEU A 265 8.23 4.03 -26.15
C LEU A 265 6.74 4.12 -26.52
N GLY A 266 5.98 5.04 -25.89
CA GLY A 266 4.59 5.31 -26.26
C GLY A 266 3.56 4.37 -25.63
N PHE A 267 3.93 3.55 -24.64
CA PHE A 267 2.97 2.73 -23.90
C PHE A 267 2.06 3.60 -23.02
N GLN A 268 0.85 3.86 -23.49
CA GLN A 268 -0.20 4.54 -22.74
C GLN A 268 -1.14 3.50 -22.12
N GLU A 269 -1.39 3.61 -20.81
CA GLU A 269 -2.24 2.69 -20.04
C GLU A 269 -2.05 1.21 -20.38
N PRO A 270 -0.85 0.64 -20.16
CA PRO A 270 -0.59 -0.74 -20.51
C PRO A 270 -1.41 -1.67 -19.61
N ARG A 271 -2.64 -1.97 -20.03
CA ARG A 271 -3.58 -2.89 -19.37
C ARG A 271 -2.89 -4.20 -19.05
N PHE A 272 -2.04 -4.66 -19.97
CA PHE A 272 -1.13 -5.79 -19.77
C PHE A 272 -0.25 -5.63 -18.52
N LEU A 273 0.46 -4.50 -18.35
CA LEU A 273 1.31 -4.28 -17.17
C LEU A 273 0.49 -4.16 -15.88
N LEU A 274 -0.72 -3.59 -15.93
CA LEU A 274 -1.61 -3.53 -14.77
C LEU A 274 -2.07 -4.94 -14.35
N THR A 275 -2.52 -5.75 -15.30
CA THR A 275 -2.94 -7.13 -15.05
C THR A 275 -1.76 -7.99 -14.61
N LEU A 276 -0.59 -7.85 -15.26
CA LEU A 276 0.63 -8.55 -14.88
C LEU A 276 1.04 -8.19 -13.45
N THR A 277 0.97 -6.91 -13.08
CA THR A 277 1.25 -6.46 -11.70
C THR A 277 0.27 -7.11 -10.71
N ALA A 278 -1.01 -7.25 -11.08
CA ALA A 278 -2.01 -7.93 -10.25
C ALA A 278 -1.64 -9.39 -9.99
N VAL A 279 -1.28 -10.12 -11.07
CA VAL A 279 -0.85 -11.52 -11.03
C VAL A 279 0.40 -11.69 -10.17
N LEU A 280 1.42 -10.85 -10.39
CA LEU A 280 2.67 -10.91 -9.63
C LEU A 280 2.45 -10.59 -8.15
N ASN A 281 1.59 -9.62 -7.82
CA ASN A 281 1.24 -9.34 -6.43
C ASN A 281 0.48 -10.50 -5.77
N ALA A 282 -0.47 -11.13 -6.48
CA ALA A 282 -1.18 -12.29 -5.99
C ALA A 282 -0.22 -13.47 -5.72
N ALA A 283 0.70 -13.74 -6.65
CA ALA A 283 1.73 -14.76 -6.49
C ALA A 283 2.69 -14.45 -5.31
N ALA A 284 3.08 -13.18 -5.15
CA ALA A 284 3.89 -12.75 -4.01
C ALA A 284 3.17 -12.96 -2.67
N MET A 285 1.87 -12.66 -2.58
CA MET A 285 1.09 -12.91 -1.36
C MET A 285 0.87 -14.39 -1.10
N MET A 286 0.56 -15.17 -2.14
CA MET A 286 0.46 -16.62 -2.07
C MET A 286 1.74 -17.25 -1.50
N THR A 287 2.92 -16.74 -1.84
CA THR A 287 4.19 -17.25 -1.31
C THR A 287 4.52 -16.66 0.07
N ALA A 288 4.25 -15.37 0.31
CA ALA A 288 4.57 -14.70 1.55
C ALA A 288 3.81 -15.25 2.77
N PHE A 289 2.50 -15.55 2.65
CA PHE A 289 1.71 -16.00 3.81
C PHE A 289 2.20 -17.32 4.42
N PRO A 290 2.42 -18.40 3.64
CA PRO A 290 3.01 -19.64 4.16
C PRO A 290 4.41 -19.45 4.75
N LEU A 291 5.25 -18.64 4.10
CA LEU A 291 6.61 -18.36 4.59
C LEU A 291 6.59 -17.59 5.92
N LEU A 292 5.73 -16.59 6.05
CA LEU A 292 5.53 -15.86 7.30
C LEU A 292 4.94 -16.76 8.39
N TYR A 293 4.01 -17.65 8.03
CA TYR A 293 3.46 -18.63 8.97
C TYR A 293 4.58 -19.54 9.49
N TRP A 294 5.39 -20.08 8.60
CA TRP A 294 6.51 -20.95 8.95
C TRP A 294 7.57 -20.23 9.79
N LEU A 295 7.98 -19.02 9.38
CA LEU A 295 8.95 -18.21 10.08
C LEU A 295 8.49 -17.92 11.52
N ASN A 296 7.25 -17.45 11.67
CA ASN A 296 6.70 -17.06 12.98
C ASN A 296 6.38 -18.24 13.90
N THR A 297 6.29 -19.47 13.37
CA THR A 297 6.04 -20.68 14.19
C THR A 297 7.30 -21.46 14.51
N ARG A 298 8.33 -21.40 13.65
CA ARG A 298 9.59 -22.14 13.84
C ARG A 298 10.69 -21.31 14.52
N ARG A 299 10.79 -20.01 14.22
CA ARG A 299 11.90 -19.17 14.74
C ARG A 299 11.55 -18.43 16.02
N LEU A 300 10.27 -18.12 16.24
CA LEU A 300 9.82 -17.45 17.46
C LEU A 300 9.54 -18.47 18.57
N LYS A 301 9.93 -18.11 19.80
CA LYS A 301 9.56 -18.88 21.00
C LYS A 301 8.03 -18.92 21.14
N PRO A 302 7.44 -20.01 21.69
CA PRO A 302 6.00 -20.19 21.77
C PRO A 302 5.22 -18.99 22.32
N GLU A 303 5.77 -18.30 23.32
CA GLU A 303 5.18 -17.12 23.96
C GLU A 303 4.99 -15.89 23.03
N TYR A 304 5.72 -15.82 21.92
CA TYR A 304 5.68 -14.71 20.96
C TYR A 304 5.04 -15.08 19.63
N GLN A 305 4.58 -16.33 19.49
CA GLN A 305 3.96 -16.79 18.25
C GLN A 305 2.60 -16.13 18.03
N PRO A 306 2.16 -15.99 16.77
CA PRO A 306 0.81 -15.56 16.48
C PRO A 306 -0.21 -16.54 17.06
N GLY A 307 -1.28 -16.01 17.66
CA GLY A 307 -2.40 -16.82 18.14
C GLY A 307 -3.15 -17.53 17.01
N THR A 308 -3.97 -18.53 17.37
CA THR A 308 -4.68 -19.41 16.43
C THR A 308 -5.54 -18.66 15.42
N PHE A 309 -6.21 -17.59 15.83
CA PHE A 309 -7.01 -16.77 14.91
C PHE A 309 -6.16 -16.15 13.78
N ARG A 310 -4.98 -15.61 14.10
CA ARG A 310 -4.07 -15.03 13.08
C ARG A 310 -3.51 -16.11 12.16
N LYS A 311 -3.19 -17.28 12.72
CA LYS A 311 -2.76 -18.46 11.96
C LYS A 311 -3.82 -18.88 10.94
N LEU A 312 -5.09 -18.96 11.37
CA LEU A 312 -6.21 -19.26 10.49
C LEU A 312 -6.41 -18.17 9.43
N ALA A 313 -6.39 -16.89 9.81
CA ALA A 313 -6.53 -15.79 8.88
C ALA A 313 -5.44 -15.81 7.78
N MET A 314 -4.18 -16.12 8.13
CA MET A 314 -3.10 -16.29 7.14
C MET A 314 -3.34 -17.48 6.22
N ALA A 315 -3.87 -18.60 6.72
CA ALA A 315 -4.21 -19.76 5.90
C ALA A 315 -5.38 -19.46 4.94
N THR A 316 -6.41 -18.76 5.41
CA THR A 316 -7.53 -18.30 4.56
C THR A 316 -7.05 -17.31 3.50
N ALA A 317 -6.20 -16.36 3.87
CA ALA A 317 -5.60 -15.41 2.91
C ALA A 317 -4.77 -16.14 1.85
N PHE A 318 -3.98 -17.13 2.24
CA PHE A 318 -3.26 -18.00 1.31
C PHE A 318 -4.22 -18.68 0.32
N GLY A 319 -5.27 -19.33 0.81
CA GLY A 319 -6.28 -19.98 -0.05
C GLY A 319 -6.95 -19.01 -1.01
N PHE A 320 -7.29 -17.81 -0.55
CA PHE A 320 -7.84 -16.74 -1.37
C PHE A 320 -6.88 -16.32 -2.50
N PHE A 321 -5.60 -16.08 -2.20
CA PHE A 321 -4.62 -15.68 -3.21
C PHE A 321 -4.27 -16.81 -4.20
N VAL A 322 -4.31 -18.08 -3.77
CA VAL A 322 -4.21 -19.23 -4.70
C VAL A 322 -5.39 -19.22 -5.67
N PHE A 323 -6.62 -19.12 -5.15
CA PHE A 323 -7.83 -19.07 -5.96
C PHE A 323 -7.83 -17.89 -6.93
N PHE A 324 -7.50 -16.70 -6.43
CA PHE A 324 -7.42 -15.49 -7.24
C PHE A 324 -6.35 -15.59 -8.33
N LEU A 325 -5.17 -16.14 -8.03
CA LEU A 325 -4.12 -16.37 -9.02
C LEU A 325 -4.59 -17.32 -10.12
N VAL A 326 -5.24 -18.44 -9.77
CA VAL A 326 -5.75 -19.41 -10.75
C VAL A 326 -6.81 -18.79 -11.65
N ILE A 327 -7.76 -18.03 -11.09
CA ILE A 327 -8.77 -17.32 -11.89
C ILE A 327 -8.13 -16.29 -12.82
N THR A 328 -7.21 -15.48 -12.29
CA THR A 328 -6.57 -14.42 -13.08
C THR A 328 -5.78 -15.03 -14.23
N LEU A 329 -5.05 -16.14 -14.01
CA LEU A 329 -4.33 -16.85 -15.07
C LEU A 329 -5.25 -17.47 -16.12
N ARG A 330 -6.40 -18.04 -15.71
CA ARG A 330 -7.37 -18.60 -16.67
C ARG A 330 -8.02 -17.54 -17.54
N ASN A 331 -8.26 -16.36 -16.98
CA ASN A 331 -8.85 -15.22 -17.69
C ASN A 331 -7.79 -14.33 -18.37
N PHE A 332 -6.52 -14.69 -18.28
CA PHE A 332 -5.42 -13.98 -18.93
C PHE A 332 -5.40 -14.35 -20.42
N GLN A 333 -6.25 -13.69 -21.20
CA GLN A 333 -6.15 -13.69 -22.66
C GLN A 333 -5.14 -12.60 -23.05
N VAL A 334 -4.06 -13.02 -23.70
CA VAL A 334 -3.00 -12.13 -24.26
C VAL A 334 -3.50 -11.49 -25.54
#